data_AF-A0A652YIZ7-F1
#
_entry.id   AF-A0A652YIZ7-F1
#
_cell.length_a   1.000
_cell.length_b   1.000
_cell.length_c   1.000
_cell.angle_alpha   90.00
_cell.angle_beta   90.00
_cell.angle_gamma   90.00
#
_symmetry.space_group_name_H-M   'P 1'
#
loop_
_entity.id
_entity.type
_entity.pdbx_description
1 polymer ?
#
loop_
_entity_poly.entity_id
_entity_poly.type
_entity_poly.pdbx_seq_one_letter_code
_entity_poly.pdbx_strand_id
1 'polypeptide(L)'
;MSVSSTIFLGTPTEKSSDGFEDTYLFDVSRVYKGDVASVTSVGTLANGNGCGTSYVLGTERLMFLSAPYDVDAEYEGYSCAPYTGTDFDVQATVESVYGAGYVPEAGGTPSIGVYIDKTAVVGGVAAVALLAALGWFGWKRRRTT
;
A
#
# COMPACT_ATOMS: atom_id res chain seq x y z
N MET A 1 -0.06 22.00 15.48
CA MET A 1 0.88 20.91 15.79
C MET A 1 0.11 19.61 15.58
N SER A 2 0.35 18.91 14.47
CA SER A 2 -0.36 17.67 14.16
C SER A 2 0.17 16.56 15.07
N VAL A 3 -0.55 16.32 16.17
CA VAL A 3 -0.53 15.01 16.83
C VAL A 3 -1.01 14.00 15.79
N SER A 4 -0.40 12.81 15.69
CA SER A 4 -0.93 11.77 14.81
C SER A 4 -2.44 11.63 15.04
N SER A 5 -3.22 11.73 13.97
CA SER A 5 -4.68 11.65 14.07
C SER A 5 -5.09 10.21 14.33
N THR A 6 -4.30 9.26 13.84
CA THR A 6 -4.63 7.83 13.80
C THR A 6 -3.43 6.98 14.24
N ILE A 7 -3.71 5.96 15.05
CA ILE A 7 -2.72 4.98 15.52
C ILE A 7 -3.35 3.59 15.46
N PHE A 8 -2.73 2.67 14.72
CA PHE A 8 -3.21 1.30 14.61
C PHE A 8 -2.04 0.30 14.49
N LEU A 9 -2.30 -0.96 14.80
CA LEU A 9 -1.46 -2.11 14.45
C LEU A 9 -2.03 -2.76 13.18
N GLY A 10 -1.19 -2.98 12.18
CA GLY A 10 -1.65 -3.56 10.93
C GLY A 10 -0.53 -4.10 10.06
N THR A 11 -0.92 -4.93 9.11
CA THR A 11 -0.02 -5.61 8.18
C THR A 11 -0.23 -5.05 6.78
N PRO A 12 0.79 -4.44 6.16
CA PRO A 12 0.68 -4.01 4.77
C PRO A 12 0.64 -5.26 3.87
N THR A 13 -0.38 -5.38 3.04
CA THR A 13 -0.63 -6.57 2.19
C THR A 13 -0.28 -6.32 0.73
N GLU A 14 -0.51 -5.10 0.26
CA GLU A 14 -0.30 -4.70 -1.13
C GLU A 14 0.38 -3.32 -1.20
N LYS A 15 1.06 -3.07 -2.33
CA LYS A 15 1.69 -1.80 -2.65
C LYS A 15 1.41 -1.44 -4.11
N SER A 16 1.00 -0.21 -4.35
CA SER A 16 1.07 0.46 -5.66
C SER A 16 2.05 1.63 -5.59
N SER A 17 2.62 2.00 -6.72
CA SER A 17 3.53 3.12 -6.86
C SER A 17 3.29 3.78 -8.20
N ASP A 18 3.19 5.10 -8.22
CA ASP A 18 3.09 5.88 -9.46
C ASP A 18 4.41 6.61 -9.80
N GLY A 19 5.44 6.41 -8.98
CA GLY A 19 6.75 7.05 -9.08
C GLY A 19 6.90 8.35 -8.28
N PHE A 20 5.79 8.92 -7.77
CA PHE A 20 5.78 10.06 -6.87
C PHE A 20 5.39 9.66 -5.45
N GLU A 21 4.40 8.77 -5.33
CA GLU A 21 3.92 8.21 -4.08
C GLU A 21 3.88 6.68 -4.13
N ASP A 22 3.94 6.10 -2.94
CA ASP A 22 3.71 4.70 -2.67
C ASP A 22 2.45 4.57 -1.80
N THR A 23 1.47 3.80 -2.29
CA THR A 23 0.21 3.55 -1.59
C THR A 23 0.11 2.09 -1.20
N TYR A 24 -0.14 1.86 0.09
CA TYR A 24 -0.19 0.53 0.69
C TYR A 24 -1.60 0.22 1.19
N LEU A 25 -2.08 -1.00 0.96
CA LEU A 25 -3.24 -1.51 1.70
C LEU A 25 -2.76 -2.17 2.99
N PHE A 26 -3.45 -1.87 4.08
CA PHE A 26 -3.21 -2.45 5.39
C PHE A 26 -4.42 -3.28 5.81
N ASP A 27 -4.14 -4.50 6.27
CA ASP A 27 -5.04 -5.29 7.11
C ASP A 27 -4.82 -4.86 8.57
N VAL A 28 -5.85 -4.27 9.18
CA VAL A 28 -5.79 -3.62 10.49
C VAL A 28 -6.26 -4.58 11.55
N SER A 29 -5.33 -5.02 12.41
CA SER A 29 -5.62 -5.96 13.49
C SER A 29 -6.13 -5.27 14.76
N ARG A 30 -5.73 -4.01 14.98
CA ARG A 30 -6.07 -3.25 16.19
C ARG A 30 -5.95 -1.75 16.01
N VAL A 31 -6.93 -1.00 16.50
CA VAL A 31 -6.91 0.48 16.49
C VAL A 31 -6.74 1.00 17.91
N TYR A 32 -5.77 1.90 18.11
CA TYR A 32 -5.51 2.56 19.39
C TYR A 32 -6.05 3.98 19.43
N LYS A 33 -6.10 4.64 18.27
CA LYS A 33 -6.62 6.02 18.13
C LYS A 33 -7.16 6.23 16.72
N GLY A 34 -8.28 6.93 16.62
CA GLY A 34 -8.96 7.21 15.35
C GLY A 34 -10.09 6.21 15.09
N ASP A 35 -10.78 6.39 13.96
CA ASP A 35 -11.80 5.48 13.45
C ASP A 35 -11.31 4.88 12.13
N VAL A 36 -10.94 3.61 12.15
CA VAL A 36 -10.30 2.91 11.03
C VAL A 36 -11.02 1.60 10.81
N ALA A 37 -11.30 1.26 9.55
CA ALA A 37 -11.87 -0.02 9.18
C ALA A 37 -10.82 -1.15 9.20
N SER A 38 -11.26 -2.40 9.11
CA SER A 38 -10.36 -3.57 9.05
C SER A 38 -9.40 -3.54 7.84
N VAL A 39 -9.74 -2.82 6.79
CA VAL A 39 -8.86 -2.57 5.64
C VAL A 39 -8.79 -1.07 5.39
N THR A 40 -7.58 -0.52 5.25
CA THR A 40 -7.36 0.91 4.99
C THR A 40 -6.22 1.11 4.01
N SER A 41 -6.23 2.24 3.30
CA SER A 41 -5.09 2.69 2.49
C SER A 41 -4.17 3.65 3.28
N VAL A 42 -2.86 3.52 3.08
CA VAL A 42 -1.84 4.44 3.62
C VAL A 42 -0.89 4.83 2.50
N GLY A 43 -0.85 6.13 2.20
CA GLY A 43 0.07 6.73 1.25
C GLY A 43 1.33 7.24 1.93
N THR A 44 2.41 7.31 1.18
CA THR A 44 3.65 7.98 1.56
C THR A 44 4.35 8.45 0.30
N LEU A 45 5.01 9.61 0.36
CA LEU A 45 5.89 10.03 -0.73
C LEU A 45 6.98 8.97 -0.99
N ALA A 46 7.26 8.70 -2.26
CA ALA A 46 8.29 7.74 -2.66
C ALA A 46 9.71 8.31 -2.46
N ASN A 47 9.85 9.63 -2.29
CA ASN A 47 11.12 10.30 -2.08
C ASN A 47 11.40 10.57 -0.58
N GLY A 48 12.63 10.31 -0.13
CA GLY A 48 13.02 10.53 1.27
C GLY A 48 13.11 12.01 1.67
N ASN A 49 13.22 12.92 0.69
CA ASN A 49 13.34 14.37 0.95
C ASN A 49 12.05 14.96 1.56
N GLY A 50 10.89 14.36 1.28
CA GLY A 50 9.60 14.77 1.84
C GLY A 50 9.20 13.98 3.10
N CYS A 51 10.15 13.37 3.81
CA CYS A 51 9.86 12.41 4.89
C CYS A 51 9.12 11.15 4.41
N GLY A 52 9.21 10.82 3.12
CA GLY A 52 8.71 9.57 2.59
C GLY A 52 9.31 8.35 3.30
N THR A 53 8.55 7.28 3.37
CA THR A 53 8.93 6.01 3.99
C THR A 53 8.48 4.83 3.14
N SER A 54 8.89 3.63 3.53
CA SER A 54 8.44 2.40 2.88
C SER A 54 8.14 1.33 3.92
N TYR A 55 7.16 0.49 3.63
CA TYR A 55 6.75 -0.60 4.49
C TYR A 55 7.06 -1.95 3.86
N VAL A 56 7.53 -2.87 4.70
CA VAL A 56 7.75 -4.27 4.32
C VAL A 56 6.42 -5.00 4.34
N LEU A 57 5.99 -5.53 3.20
CA LEU A 57 4.76 -6.31 3.08
C LEU A 57 4.78 -7.56 3.98
N GLY A 58 3.61 -7.92 4.50
CA GLY A 58 3.41 -9.10 5.35
C GLY A 58 4.00 -9.00 6.76
N THR A 59 4.58 -7.85 7.13
CA THR A 59 5.11 -7.62 8.48
C THR A 59 4.21 -6.65 9.23
N GLU A 60 3.50 -7.17 10.23
CA GLU A 60 2.69 -6.36 11.13
C GLU A 60 3.53 -5.29 11.82
N ARG A 61 2.99 -4.08 11.92
CA ARG A 61 3.70 -2.97 12.55
C ARG A 61 2.74 -1.93 13.12
N LEU A 62 3.23 -1.23 14.13
CA LEU A 62 2.54 -0.11 14.75
C LEU A 62 2.69 1.14 13.86
N MET A 63 1.57 1.75 13.53
CA MET A 63 1.46 2.88 12.60
C MET A 63 1.06 4.14 13.35
N PHE A 64 1.71 5.25 12.99
CA PHE A 64 1.36 6.60 13.45
C PHE A 64 1.14 7.46 12.22
N LEU A 65 -0.11 7.86 11.99
CA LEU A 65 -0.53 8.43 10.71
C LEU A 65 -1.21 9.80 10.92
N SER A 66 -1.20 10.59 9.86
CA SER A 66 -2.00 11.82 9.76
C SER A 66 -3.12 11.67 8.74
N ALA A 67 -3.99 12.69 8.70
CA ALA A 67 -4.82 12.96 7.53
C ALA A 67 -3.92 13.15 6.29
N PRO A 68 -4.42 12.77 5.10
CA PRO A 68 -3.66 12.90 3.85
C PRO A 68 -3.47 14.37 3.50
N TYR A 69 -2.29 14.70 3.00
CA TYR A 69 -1.91 16.04 2.57
C TYR A 69 -1.40 16.02 1.13
N ASP A 70 -0.39 15.20 0.84
CA ASP A 70 0.26 15.12 -0.48
C ASP A 70 0.07 13.75 -1.16
N VAL A 71 -0.81 12.90 -0.62
CA VAL A 71 -1.03 11.53 -1.12
C VAL A 71 -2.48 11.19 -1.45
N ASP A 72 -2.72 10.31 -2.42
CA ASP A 72 -4.05 9.77 -2.76
C ASP A 72 -4.37 8.48 -1.97
N ALA A 73 -4.52 8.64 -0.65
CA ALA A 73 -4.87 7.57 0.28
C ALA A 73 -5.72 8.09 1.45
N GLU A 74 -6.31 7.18 2.23
CA GLU A 74 -7.10 7.55 3.43
C GLU A 74 -6.24 8.20 4.53
N TYR A 75 -4.98 7.79 4.62
CA TYR A 75 -4.03 8.29 5.60
C TYR A 75 -2.64 8.46 4.99
N GLU A 76 -1.84 9.33 5.60
CA GLU A 76 -0.46 9.54 5.20
C GLU A 76 0.51 9.13 6.31
N GLY A 77 1.55 8.40 5.93
CA GLY A 77 2.62 7.97 6.81
C GLY A 77 3.95 8.61 6.46
N TYR A 78 4.77 8.87 7.48
CA TYR A 78 6.05 9.56 7.33
C TYR A 78 7.16 8.89 8.14
N SER A 79 8.40 9.03 7.68
CA SER A 79 9.61 8.60 8.39
C SER A 79 10.09 9.61 9.45
N CYS A 80 9.57 10.84 9.46
CA CYS A 80 10.03 11.93 10.33
C CYS A 80 9.56 11.85 11.79
N ALA A 81 9.42 10.63 12.33
CA ALA A 81 9.14 10.42 13.73
C ALA A 81 10.34 10.83 14.61
N PRO A 82 10.11 11.32 15.85
CA PRO A 82 11.18 11.60 16.78
C PRO A 82 12.00 10.33 17.07
N TYR A 83 13.30 10.40 16.83
CA TYR A 83 14.23 9.31 17.14
C TYR A 83 14.43 9.19 18.66
N THR A 84 14.16 8.01 19.23
CA THR A 84 14.22 7.78 20.69
C THR A 84 15.60 7.39 21.21
N GLY A 85 16.60 7.17 20.34
CA GLY A 85 18.01 6.92 20.70
C GLY A 85 18.29 5.71 21.59
N THR A 86 17.26 4.92 21.92
CA THR A 86 17.28 3.81 22.86
C THR A 86 16.25 2.77 22.43
N ASP A 87 16.48 1.51 22.82
CA ASP A 87 15.51 0.42 22.66
C ASP A 87 14.32 0.71 23.59
N PHE A 88 13.33 1.41 23.04
CA PHE A 88 12.12 1.80 23.74
C PHE A 88 10.95 0.97 23.23
N ASP A 89 10.19 0.38 24.15
CA ASP A 89 8.97 -0.35 23.79
C ASP A 89 7.85 0.66 23.48
N VAL A 90 7.80 1.07 22.22
CA VAL A 90 6.80 2.00 21.70
C VAL A 90 5.39 1.41 21.84
N GLN A 91 5.23 0.10 21.66
CA GLN A 91 3.91 -0.54 21.72
C GLN A 91 3.37 -0.53 23.15
N ALA A 92 4.16 -0.97 24.13
CA ALA A 92 3.74 -0.93 25.54
C ALA A 92 3.38 0.49 25.99
N THR A 93 4.06 1.50 25.43
CA THR A 93 3.77 2.91 25.70
C THR A 93 2.45 3.36 25.07
N VAL A 94 2.18 2.96 23.82
CA VAL A 94 0.87 3.23 23.18
C VAL A 94 -0.25 2.56 23.97
N GLU A 95 -0.07 1.32 24.40
CA GLU A 95 -1.06 0.60 25.20
C GLU A 95 -1.28 1.24 26.57
N SER A 96 -0.23 1.78 27.19
CA SER A 96 -0.32 2.53 28.46
C SER A 96 -1.09 3.86 28.30
N VAL A 97 -0.91 4.57 27.19
CA VAL A 97 -1.53 5.89 26.95
C VAL A 97 -2.94 5.79 26.40
N TYR A 98 -3.18 4.88 25.45
CA TYR A 98 -4.43 4.76 24.70
C TYR A 98 -5.27 3.54 25.11
N GLY A 99 -4.76 2.70 26.01
CA GLY A 99 -5.38 1.43 26.38
C GLY A 99 -5.08 0.33 25.37
N ALA A 100 -5.70 -0.84 25.57
CA ALA A 100 -5.45 -2.03 24.74
C ALA A 100 -5.93 -1.93 23.28
N GLY A 101 -6.54 -0.81 22.87
CA GLY A 101 -7.16 -0.66 21.55
C GLY A 101 -8.37 -1.58 21.32
N TYR A 102 -9.00 -1.44 20.16
CA TYR A 102 -10.15 -2.23 19.74
C TYR A 102 -9.90 -2.92 18.39
N VAL A 103 -10.65 -4.00 18.14
CA VAL A 103 -10.65 -4.66 16.82
C VAL A 103 -11.60 -3.87 15.92
N PRO A 104 -11.14 -3.37 14.76
CA PRO A 104 -11.98 -2.56 13.88
C PRO A 104 -13.12 -3.36 13.27
N GLU A 105 -14.17 -2.67 12.84
CA GLU A 105 -15.28 -3.29 12.12
C GLU A 105 -14.80 -3.82 10.77
N ALA A 106 -15.36 -4.97 10.37
CA ALA A 106 -15.08 -5.55 9.06
C ALA A 106 -15.58 -4.60 7.97
N GLY A 107 -14.67 -4.11 7.13
CA GLY A 107 -14.99 -3.12 6.11
C GLY A 107 -13.74 -2.40 5.58
N GLY A 108 -13.99 -1.37 4.77
CA GLY A 108 -12.97 -0.66 4.00
C GLY A 108 -13.14 -0.92 2.51
N THR A 109 -13.05 0.13 1.70
CA THR A 109 -13.08 -0.02 0.23
C THR A 109 -11.65 0.17 -0.25
N PRO A 110 -10.96 -0.87 -0.74
CA PRO A 110 -9.59 -0.71 -1.21
C PRO A 110 -9.60 0.16 -2.47
N SER A 111 -9.25 1.44 -2.34
CA SER A 111 -8.88 2.27 -3.48
C SER A 111 -7.35 2.29 -3.57
N ILE A 112 -6.79 1.25 -4.20
CA ILE A 112 -5.45 1.38 -4.76
C ILE A 112 -5.63 2.12 -6.08
N GLY A 113 -5.10 3.35 -6.17
CA GLY A 113 -4.87 4.03 -7.44
C GLY A 113 -3.90 3.22 -8.29
N VAL A 114 -4.38 2.17 -8.96
CA VAL A 114 -3.59 1.42 -9.93
C VAL A 114 -3.56 2.26 -11.20
N TYR A 115 -2.49 3.01 -11.41
CA TYR A 115 -2.18 3.55 -12.73
C TYR A 115 -1.75 2.38 -13.62
N ILE A 116 -2.72 1.70 -14.25
CA ILE A 116 -2.42 0.76 -15.34
C ILE A 116 -1.81 1.61 -16.46
N ASP A 117 -0.50 1.48 -16.66
CA ASP A 117 0.14 2.03 -17.84
C ASP A 117 -0.52 1.41 -19.07
N LYS A 118 -1.38 2.19 -19.75
CA LYS A 118 -2.12 1.78 -20.95
C LYS A 118 -1.20 1.31 -22.08
N THR A 119 0.11 1.51 -21.99
CA THR A 119 1.07 1.03 -23.00
C THR A 119 1.40 -0.47 -22.84
N ALA A 120 1.23 -1.06 -21.66
CA ALA A 120 1.53 -2.49 -21.43
C ALA A 120 0.50 -3.44 -22.04
N VAL A 121 -0.77 -3.02 -22.14
CA VAL A 121 -1.86 -3.85 -22.69
C VAL A 121 -1.76 -4.01 -24.22
N VAL A 122 -1.18 -3.01 -24.91
CA VAL A 122 -1.04 -3.06 -26.38
C VAL A 122 0.04 -4.05 -26.82
N GLY A 123 1.09 -4.28 -26.01
CA GLY A 123 2.15 -5.24 -26.32
C GLY A 123 1.72 -6.71 -26.24
N GLY A 124 0.92 -7.05 -25.22
CA GLY A 124 0.48 -8.44 -25.00
C GLY A 124 -0.50 -8.96 -26.05
N VAL A 125 -1.48 -8.13 -26.46
CA VAL A 125 -2.47 -8.52 -27.46
C VAL A 125 -1.84 -8.66 -28.86
N ALA A 126 -0.90 -7.77 -29.20
CA ALA A 126 -0.19 -7.85 -30.48
C ALA A 126 0.70 -9.10 -30.58
N ALA A 127 1.38 -9.49 -29.49
CA ALA A 127 2.21 -10.69 -29.46
C ALA A 127 1.39 -11.98 -29.61
N VAL A 128 0.22 -12.08 -28.95
CA VAL A 128 -0.67 -13.24 -29.08
C VAL A 128 -1.26 -13.34 -30.48
N ALA A 129 -1.65 -12.22 -31.10
CA ALA A 129 -2.15 -12.20 -32.47
C ALA A 129 -1.08 -12.63 -33.50
N LEU A 130 0.17 -12.20 -33.32
CA LEU A 130 1.29 -12.59 -34.18
C LEU A 130 1.62 -14.08 -34.06
N LEU A 131 1.61 -14.63 -32.84
CA LEU A 131 1.83 -16.07 -32.63
C LEU A 131 0.70 -16.92 -33.22
N ALA A 132 -0.55 -16.48 -33.10
CA ALA A 132 -1.69 -17.15 -33.72
C ALA A 132 -1.62 -17.12 -35.26
N ALA A 133 -1.25 -15.98 -35.84
CA ALA A 133 -1.09 -15.83 -37.30
C ALA A 133 0.05 -16.69 -37.85
N LEU A 134 1.21 -16.72 -37.17
CA LEU A 134 2.35 -17.55 -37.56
C LEU A 134 2.07 -19.05 -37.40
N GLY A 135 1.38 -19.45 -36.33
CA GLY A 135 0.93 -20.83 -36.11
C GLY A 135 -0.04 -21.30 -37.20
N TRP A 136 -0.99 -20.45 -37.59
CA TRP A 136 -1.96 -20.75 -38.64
C TRP A 136 -1.31 -20.89 -40.03
N PHE A 137 -0.39 -19.99 -40.38
CA PHE A 137 0.34 -20.05 -41.66
C PHE A 137 1.28 -21.26 -41.74
N GLY A 138 1.99 -21.59 -40.66
CA GLY A 138 2.86 -22.75 -40.58
C GLY A 138 2.09 -24.08 -40.72
N TRP A 139 0.89 -24.16 -40.13
CA TRP A 139 0.05 -25.35 -40.23
C TRP A 139 -0.55 -25.54 -41.63
N LYS A 140 -0.99 -24.44 -42.27
CA LYS A 140 -1.53 -24.49 -43.63
C LYS A 140 -0.50 -24.96 -44.66
N ARG A 141 0.76 -24.53 -44.51
CA ARG A 141 1.86 -24.90 -45.43
C ARG A 141 2.24 -26.38 -45.34
N ARG A 142 2.08 -27.03 -44.18
CA ARG A 142 2.34 -28.47 -43.98
C ARG A 142 1.25 -29.40 -44.56
N ARG A 143 0.07 -28.88 -44.89
CA ARG A 143 -1.02 -29.68 -45.48
C ARG A 143 -1.02 -29.71 -47.01
N THR A 144 -0.17 -28.91 -47.65
CA THR A 144 -0.11 -28.73 -49.12
C THR A 144 1.15 -29.31 -49.75
N THR A 145 1.95 -30.07 -49.00
CA THR A 145 3.06 -30.89 -49.50
C THR A 145 2.79 -32.33 -49.14
#